data_AF-A1B0U9-F1
#
_entry.id   AF-A1B0U9-F1
#
_cell.length_a   1.000
_cell.length_b   1.000
_cell.length_c   1.000
_cell.angle_alpha   90.00
_cell.angle_beta   90.00
_cell.angle_gamma   90.00
#
_symmetry.space_group_name_H-M   'P 1'
#
loop_
_entity.id
_entity.type
_entity.pdbx_description
1 polymer ?
#
loop_
_entity_poly.entity_id
_entity_poly.type
_entity_poly.pdbx_seq_one_letter_code
_entity_poly.pdbx_strand_id
1 'polypeptide(L)'
;MKKLLTASLMLGASWLGALPAAAADALTGSIYLLVPNVTTSRIAKFDIPNITAAVARHAPGVELKVLNANDDMQAQMAQADAALASGTRGIILISVDPPRSASILAKAEADGVPVVTYAHDPGPGPVSYHVSVPFADIGEAQGRYLAENLPETRPVKLALMLGDPKFAFYAEQMKGFDKYLEPLIASGEVEIACRADALLYLAANAQKNMEQCLTRTNNEVDGVVVMNDDIGGGVIAALAAQDLVGEVPIFGGYDATLEGIQRVLLGWQKADMAPPYQAMADAAAQLVVAAAQGEAAPEGLVNGTWENGHAEGGVPARIEPNIFITPENVQETVIDAGLYTRDELCRGIGKQAPFCQ
;
A
#
# COMPACT_ATOMS: atom_id res chain seq x y z
N MET A 1 -40.76 54.94 62.97
CA MET A 1 -39.60 55.59 62.34
C MET A 1 -39.35 54.90 60.99
N LYS A 2 -39.70 55.57 59.89
CA LYS A 2 -39.48 55.10 58.51
C LYS A 2 -38.02 55.37 58.14
N LYS A 3 -37.29 54.39 57.61
CA LYS A 3 -36.01 54.62 56.91
C LYS A 3 -36.15 54.17 55.47
N LEU A 4 -35.93 55.13 54.58
CA LEU A 4 -35.84 55.05 53.13
C LEU A 4 -34.38 54.85 52.69
N LEU A 5 -34.23 54.28 51.48
CA LEU A 5 -33.16 54.47 50.47
C LEU A 5 -31.76 53.94 50.86
N THR A 6 -30.97 53.30 49.99
CA THR A 6 -30.78 53.54 48.55
C THR A 6 -30.10 52.32 47.93
N ALA A 7 -30.57 51.84 46.77
CA ALA A 7 -29.85 50.86 45.96
C ALA A 7 -28.83 51.57 45.05
N SER A 8 -27.58 51.10 45.03
CA SER A 8 -26.56 51.53 44.06
C SER A 8 -26.24 50.36 43.14
N LEU A 9 -26.62 50.48 41.86
CA LEU A 9 -26.15 49.64 40.78
C LEU A 9 -24.68 50.01 40.47
N MET A 10 -23.77 49.05 40.55
CA MET A 10 -22.44 49.16 39.92
C MET A 10 -22.46 48.37 38.61
N LEU A 11 -22.37 49.07 37.47
CA LEU A 11 -22.01 48.47 36.19
C LEU A 11 -20.50 48.18 36.21
N GLY A 12 -20.12 46.91 36.28
CA GLY A 12 -18.78 46.44 35.98
C GLY A 12 -18.66 46.13 34.49
N ALA A 13 -17.98 46.98 33.73
CA ALA A 13 -17.59 46.68 32.35
C ALA A 13 -16.40 45.71 32.38
N SER A 14 -16.64 44.43 32.11
CA SER A 14 -15.60 43.43 31.89
C SER A 14 -15.07 43.56 30.46
N TRP A 15 -13.93 44.25 30.31
CA TRP A 15 -13.09 44.14 29.12
C TRP A 15 -12.47 42.74 29.09
N LEU A 16 -13.07 41.81 28.34
CA LEU A 16 -12.35 40.63 27.86
C LEU A 16 -11.43 41.07 26.72
N GLY A 17 -10.17 41.33 27.03
CA GLY A 17 -9.13 41.37 26.01
C GLY A 17 -8.96 39.97 25.44
N ALA A 18 -9.34 39.77 24.18
CA ALA A 18 -8.97 38.56 23.44
C ALA A 18 -7.45 38.56 23.30
N LEU A 19 -6.77 37.61 23.95
CA LEU A 19 -5.38 37.31 23.65
C LEU A 19 -5.30 36.85 22.20
N PRO A 20 -4.36 37.36 21.38
CA PRO A 20 -4.16 36.83 20.05
C PRO A 20 -3.73 35.36 20.19
N ALA A 21 -4.41 34.46 19.48
CA ALA A 21 -3.92 33.09 19.32
C ALA A 21 -2.49 33.18 18.79
N ALA A 22 -1.52 32.63 19.52
CA ALA A 22 -0.18 32.48 19.00
C ALA A 22 -0.30 31.70 17.68
N ALA A 23 0.15 32.29 16.57
CA ALA A 23 0.33 31.55 15.34
C ALA A 23 1.28 30.40 15.70
N ALA A 24 0.84 29.15 15.52
CA ALA A 24 1.72 28.00 15.67
C ALA A 24 2.94 28.25 14.78
N ASP A 25 4.14 28.20 15.36
CA ASP A 25 5.37 28.32 14.57
C ASP A 25 5.31 27.27 13.46
N ALA A 26 5.49 27.70 12.21
CA ALA A 26 5.48 26.79 11.08
C ALA A 26 6.53 25.70 11.29
N LEU A 27 6.15 24.42 11.12
CA LEU A 27 7.06 23.30 11.31
C LEU A 27 8.28 23.44 10.38
N THR A 28 9.47 23.43 10.96
CA THR A 28 10.75 23.44 10.23
C THR A 28 11.63 22.27 10.67
N GLY A 29 12.60 21.90 9.84
CA GLY A 29 13.54 20.81 10.10
C GLY A 29 13.43 19.73 9.04
N SER A 30 13.66 18.47 9.40
CA SER A 30 13.51 17.34 8.49
C SER A 30 12.53 16.30 9.00
N ILE A 31 11.82 15.67 8.07
CA ILE A 31 11.12 14.39 8.28
C ILE A 31 11.85 13.36 7.42
N TYR A 32 11.96 12.13 7.92
CA TYR A 32 12.59 11.04 7.17
C TYR A 32 11.54 10.07 6.62
N LEU A 33 11.66 9.74 5.34
CA LEU A 33 10.95 8.62 4.72
C LEU A 33 11.95 7.46 4.59
N LEU A 34 11.73 6.40 5.36
CA LEU A 34 12.53 5.18 5.31
C LEU A 34 11.80 4.15 4.45
N VAL A 35 12.37 3.80 3.30
CA VAL A 35 11.78 2.82 2.37
C VAL A 35 12.59 1.53 2.32
N PRO A 36 11.96 0.38 2.04
CA PRO A 36 12.67 -0.89 2.04
C PRO A 36 13.62 -1.00 0.85
N ASN A 37 13.15 -0.64 -0.35
CA ASN A 37 13.92 -0.63 -1.58
C ASN A 37 13.33 0.42 -2.55
N VAL A 38 13.98 0.60 -3.70
CA VAL A 38 13.42 1.36 -4.85
C VAL A 38 13.35 0.51 -6.12
N THR A 39 13.55 -0.80 -5.98
CA THR A 39 13.44 -1.78 -7.07
C THR A 39 12.00 -2.22 -7.28
N THR A 40 11.19 -2.22 -6.22
CA THR A 40 9.73 -2.32 -6.30
C THR A 40 9.18 -1.03 -6.92
N SER A 41 8.62 -1.16 -8.11
CA SER A 41 8.25 -0.04 -8.98
C SER A 41 7.30 0.96 -8.30
N ARG A 42 6.33 0.49 -7.51
CA ARG A 42 5.39 1.38 -6.79
C ARG A 42 6.08 2.32 -5.81
N ILE A 43 7.13 1.87 -5.12
CA ILE A 43 7.82 2.69 -4.12
C ILE A 43 8.51 3.86 -4.80
N ALA A 44 9.23 3.59 -5.89
CA ALA A 44 9.97 4.60 -6.64
C ALA A 44 9.06 5.50 -7.47
N LYS A 45 8.02 4.94 -8.11
CA LYS A 45 7.17 5.65 -9.07
C LYS A 45 6.01 6.39 -8.40
N PHE A 46 5.46 5.86 -7.32
CA PHE A 46 4.24 6.39 -6.71
C PHE A 46 4.45 6.86 -5.27
N ASP A 47 4.92 5.99 -4.37
CA ASP A 47 4.93 6.31 -2.94
C ASP A 47 5.90 7.46 -2.62
N ILE A 48 7.17 7.37 -3.05
CA ILE A 48 8.16 8.43 -2.78
C ILE A 48 7.73 9.77 -3.40
N PRO A 49 7.36 9.88 -4.70
CA PRO A 49 6.96 11.15 -5.29
C PRO A 49 5.70 11.74 -4.65
N ASN A 50 4.67 10.92 -4.38
CA ASN A 50 3.43 11.41 -3.77
C ASN A 50 3.64 11.86 -2.32
N ILE A 51 4.42 11.11 -1.51
CA ILE A 51 4.74 11.51 -0.14
C ILE A 51 5.57 12.79 -0.14
N THR A 52 6.55 12.90 -1.05
CA THR A 52 7.37 14.11 -1.21
C THR A 52 6.50 15.33 -1.53
N ALA A 53 5.60 15.21 -2.50
CA ALA A 53 4.69 16.28 -2.88
C ALA A 53 3.71 16.64 -1.74
N ALA A 54 3.21 15.64 -1.01
CA ALA A 54 2.30 15.85 0.10
C ALA A 54 2.98 16.54 1.30
N VAL A 55 4.20 16.12 1.68
CA VAL A 55 4.96 16.78 2.75
C VAL A 55 5.28 18.22 2.37
N ALA A 56 5.69 18.48 1.12
CA ALA A 56 5.95 19.85 0.66
C ALA A 56 4.69 20.74 0.68
N ARG A 57 3.50 20.16 0.48
CA ARG A 57 2.21 20.85 0.53
C ARG A 57 1.78 21.18 1.96
N HIS A 58 1.88 20.21 2.87
CA HIS A 58 1.39 20.32 4.24
C HIS A 58 2.40 20.97 5.20
N ALA A 59 3.70 20.88 4.89
CA ALA A 59 4.78 21.46 5.68
C ALA A 59 5.91 22.00 4.78
N PRO A 60 5.70 23.13 4.07
CA PRO A 60 6.68 23.69 3.13
C PRO A 60 8.02 24.11 3.77
N GLY A 61 8.07 24.25 5.10
CA GLY A 61 9.30 24.51 5.86
C GLY A 61 10.10 23.26 6.26
N VAL A 62 9.59 22.06 5.93
CA VAL A 62 10.20 20.77 6.26
C VAL A 62 10.88 20.18 5.03
N GLU A 63 12.12 19.72 5.21
CA GLU A 63 12.83 18.90 4.23
C GLU A 63 12.45 17.43 4.41
N LEU A 64 11.92 16.79 3.37
CA LEU A 64 11.77 15.33 3.37
C LEU A 64 13.08 14.67 2.95
N LYS A 65 13.65 13.84 3.83
CA LYS A 65 14.85 13.04 3.54
C LYS A 65 14.46 11.59 3.28
N VAL A 66 14.67 11.13 2.05
CA VAL A 66 14.34 9.75 1.66
C VAL A 66 15.58 8.87 1.78
N LEU A 67 15.47 7.77 2.53
CA LEU A 67 16.53 6.79 2.68
C LEU A 67 16.04 5.41 2.21
N ASN A 68 16.81 4.81 1.32
CA ASN A 68 16.54 3.50 0.73
C ASN A 68 17.42 2.44 1.39
N ALA A 69 16.80 1.43 2.00
CA ALA A 69 17.51 0.36 2.70
C ALA A 69 18.06 -0.75 1.77
N ASN A 70 17.68 -0.79 0.50
CA ASN A 70 18.05 -1.84 -0.47
C ASN A 70 17.76 -3.26 0.06
N ASP A 71 16.58 -3.45 0.66
CA ASP A 71 16.12 -4.69 1.31
C ASP A 71 17.02 -5.17 2.47
N ASP A 72 17.91 -4.30 2.98
CA ASP A 72 18.80 -4.62 4.10
C ASP A 72 18.26 -4.05 5.42
N MET A 73 17.86 -4.95 6.33
CA MET A 73 17.34 -4.57 7.64
C MET A 73 18.36 -3.81 8.50
N GLN A 74 19.65 -4.13 8.41
CA GLN A 74 20.69 -3.43 9.19
C GLN A 74 20.91 -2.02 8.64
N ALA A 75 20.84 -1.83 7.33
CA ALA A 75 20.83 -0.52 6.70
C ALA A 75 19.63 0.29 7.17
N GLN A 76 18.42 -0.28 7.19
CA GLN A 76 17.22 0.43 7.67
C GLN A 76 17.34 0.83 9.15
N MET A 77 17.91 -0.04 10.00
CA MET A 77 18.23 0.32 11.39
C MET A 77 19.21 1.49 11.47
N ALA A 78 20.30 1.46 10.71
CA ALA A 78 21.31 2.52 10.71
C ALA A 78 20.76 3.85 10.16
N GLN A 79 19.84 3.79 9.19
CA GLN A 79 19.13 4.94 8.66
C GLN A 79 18.20 5.57 9.69
N ALA A 80 17.49 4.75 10.48
CA ALA A 80 16.71 5.24 11.61
C ALA A 80 17.60 5.90 12.68
N ASP A 81 18.72 5.26 13.05
CA ASP A 81 19.68 5.84 14.00
C ASP A 81 20.22 7.19 13.52
N ALA A 82 20.54 7.31 12.22
CA ALA A 82 20.99 8.56 11.62
C ALA A 82 19.88 9.63 11.61
N ALA A 83 18.63 9.25 11.32
CA ALA A 83 17.49 10.16 11.35
C ALA A 83 17.28 10.73 12.76
N LEU A 84 17.28 9.86 13.77
CA LEU A 84 17.14 10.24 15.18
C LEU A 84 18.30 11.13 15.65
N ALA A 85 19.55 10.74 15.38
CA ALA A 85 20.73 11.53 15.72
C ALA A 85 20.77 12.92 15.04
N SER A 86 20.10 13.08 13.89
CA SER A 86 19.97 14.37 13.20
C SER A 86 18.90 15.29 13.79
N GLY A 87 18.12 14.82 14.78
CA GLY A 87 17.01 15.57 15.36
C GLY A 87 15.80 15.66 14.43
N THR A 88 15.52 14.57 13.68
CA THR A 88 14.33 14.51 12.82
C THR A 88 13.06 14.83 13.60
N ARG A 89 12.10 15.49 12.94
CA ARG A 89 10.80 15.85 13.53
C ARG A 89 9.79 14.71 13.47
N GLY A 90 10.01 13.72 12.62
CA GLY A 90 9.15 12.56 12.47
C GLY A 90 9.72 11.57 11.46
N ILE A 91 9.19 10.36 11.47
CA ILE A 91 9.56 9.29 10.54
C ILE A 91 8.30 8.74 9.87
N ILE A 92 8.31 8.64 8.54
CA ILE A 92 7.41 7.77 7.79
C ILE A 92 8.19 6.48 7.50
N LEU A 93 7.70 5.35 8.01
CA LEU A 93 8.36 4.05 7.91
C LEU A 93 7.59 3.10 7.01
N ILE A 94 8.25 2.65 5.95
CA ILE A 94 7.88 1.45 5.19
C ILE A 94 8.92 0.38 5.55
N SER A 95 8.53 -0.64 6.33
CA SER A 95 9.46 -1.62 6.92
C SER A 95 10.05 -2.58 5.88
N VAL A 96 11.35 -2.91 6.02
CA VAL A 96 12.02 -4.00 5.28
C VAL A 96 11.54 -5.37 5.78
N ASP A 97 11.54 -5.53 7.11
CA ASP A 97 11.28 -6.80 7.77
C ASP A 97 10.35 -6.54 8.97
N PRO A 98 9.06 -6.89 8.86
CA PRO A 98 8.09 -6.67 9.94
C PRO A 98 8.54 -7.25 11.28
N PRO A 99 8.97 -8.53 11.39
CA PRO A 99 9.48 -9.05 12.66
C PRO A 99 10.62 -8.26 13.31
N ARG A 100 11.46 -7.56 12.53
CA ARG A 100 12.68 -6.89 13.02
C ARG A 100 12.53 -5.37 13.18
N SER A 101 11.49 -4.79 12.59
CA SER A 101 11.30 -3.32 12.56
C SER A 101 10.81 -2.73 13.88
N ALA A 102 10.28 -3.54 14.81
CA ALA A 102 9.88 -3.13 16.16
C ALA A 102 10.98 -2.35 16.92
N SER A 103 12.25 -2.66 16.67
CA SER A 103 13.38 -1.96 17.32
C SER A 103 13.58 -0.53 16.83
N ILE A 104 13.18 -0.20 15.59
CA ILE A 104 13.14 1.18 15.09
C ILE A 104 12.10 1.98 15.88
N LEU A 105 10.92 1.39 16.06
CA LEU A 105 9.80 2.01 16.77
C LEU A 105 10.18 2.37 18.21
N ALA A 106 10.75 1.41 18.94
CA ALA A 106 11.17 1.61 20.33
C ALA A 106 12.23 2.72 20.49
N LYS A 107 13.17 2.84 19.54
CA LYS A 107 14.19 3.91 19.54
C LYS A 107 13.58 5.28 19.27
N ALA A 108 12.67 5.37 18.30
CA ALA A 108 12.01 6.64 17.98
C ALA A 108 11.18 7.15 19.16
N GLU A 109 10.46 6.27 19.85
CA GLU A 109 9.72 6.62 21.07
C GLU A 109 10.65 7.13 22.19
N ALA A 110 11.81 6.48 22.40
CA ALA A 110 12.78 6.91 23.41
C ALA A 110 13.32 8.33 23.17
N ASP A 111 13.40 8.74 21.89
CA ASP A 111 13.82 10.08 21.47
C ASP A 111 12.63 11.05 21.31
N GLY A 112 11.40 10.61 21.61
CA GLY A 112 10.19 11.41 21.47
C GLY A 112 9.83 11.78 20.02
N VAL A 113 10.29 10.97 19.06
CA VAL A 113 10.06 11.18 17.63
C VAL A 113 8.86 10.34 17.16
N PRO A 114 7.81 10.97 16.62
CA PRO A 114 6.63 10.24 16.14
C PRO A 114 6.95 9.42 14.89
N VAL A 115 6.38 8.21 14.84
CA VAL A 115 6.48 7.32 13.68
C VAL A 115 5.09 7.10 13.08
N VAL A 116 4.95 7.42 11.79
CA VAL A 116 3.82 7.01 10.97
C VAL A 116 4.25 5.83 10.11
N THR A 117 3.54 4.72 10.24
CA THR A 117 3.83 3.51 9.46
C THR A 117 2.99 3.51 8.19
N TYR A 118 3.56 3.04 7.09
CA TYR A 118 2.96 3.17 5.77
C TYR A 118 3.07 1.86 4.98
N ALA A 119 1.91 1.35 4.54
CA ALA A 119 1.70 0.12 3.77
C ALA A 119 2.18 -1.17 4.46
N HIS A 120 3.45 -1.27 4.83
CA HIS A 120 4.00 -2.46 5.48
C HIS A 120 3.77 -2.41 6.99
N ASP A 121 3.34 -3.55 7.54
CA ASP A 121 3.36 -3.82 8.97
C ASP A 121 4.82 -3.83 9.47
N PRO A 122 5.22 -3.06 10.49
CA PRO A 122 6.56 -3.10 11.09
C PRO A 122 6.68 -4.00 12.35
N GLY A 123 5.65 -4.76 12.68
CA GLY A 123 5.52 -5.53 13.91
C GLY A 123 5.03 -4.69 15.11
N PRO A 124 5.01 -5.30 16.31
CA PRO A 124 4.55 -4.64 17.53
C PRO A 124 5.50 -3.53 17.98
N GLY A 125 4.98 -2.39 18.40
CA GLY A 125 5.76 -1.30 18.99
C GLY A 125 5.01 0.02 19.08
N PRO A 126 5.63 1.07 19.64
CA PRO A 126 5.03 2.40 19.70
C PRO A 126 4.95 3.01 18.30
N VAL A 127 3.74 3.36 17.87
CA VAL A 127 3.45 3.95 16.56
C VAL A 127 2.40 5.05 16.78
N SER A 128 2.62 6.22 16.18
CA SER A 128 1.68 7.34 16.29
C SER A 128 0.44 7.09 15.43
N TYR A 129 0.65 6.71 14.17
CA TYR A 129 -0.42 6.41 13.22
C TYR A 129 -0.02 5.31 12.22
N HIS A 130 -1.02 4.63 11.66
CA HIS A 130 -0.85 3.66 10.57
C HIS A 130 -1.62 4.09 9.33
N VAL A 131 -0.99 4.02 8.15
CA VAL A 131 -1.64 4.28 6.87
C VAL A 131 -1.52 3.04 6.00
N SER A 132 -2.64 2.43 5.65
CA SER A 132 -2.64 1.18 4.88
C SER A 132 -3.95 0.96 4.14
N VAL A 133 -4.10 -0.24 3.60
CA VAL A 133 -5.27 -0.75 2.89
C VAL A 133 -5.70 -2.08 3.50
N PRO A 134 -6.96 -2.50 3.34
CA PRO A 134 -7.40 -3.81 3.79
C PRO A 134 -6.90 -4.90 2.83
N PHE A 135 -5.83 -5.62 3.18
CA PHE A 135 -5.24 -6.65 2.31
C PHE A 135 -6.19 -7.82 2.00
N ALA A 136 -7.07 -8.16 2.94
CA ALA A 136 -8.09 -9.18 2.70
C ALA A 136 -9.09 -8.79 1.59
N ASP A 137 -9.41 -7.51 1.46
CA ASP A 137 -10.33 -7.03 0.42
C ASP A 137 -9.72 -7.16 -0.97
N ILE A 138 -8.38 -7.09 -1.09
CA ILE A 138 -7.67 -7.35 -2.34
C ILE A 138 -7.93 -8.78 -2.78
N GLY A 139 -7.65 -9.73 -1.89
CA GLY A 139 -7.88 -11.15 -2.15
C GLY A 139 -9.34 -11.45 -2.44
N GLU A 140 -10.25 -10.84 -1.69
CA GLU A 140 -11.70 -11.02 -1.89
C GLU A 140 -12.15 -10.55 -3.27
N ALA A 141 -11.69 -9.37 -3.71
CA ALA A 141 -12.00 -8.85 -5.04
C ALA A 141 -11.40 -9.73 -6.15
N GLN A 142 -10.14 -10.14 -6.01
CA GLN A 142 -9.46 -11.00 -6.98
C GLN A 142 -10.09 -12.40 -7.07
N GLY A 143 -10.42 -13.01 -5.93
CA GLY A 143 -11.04 -14.33 -5.85
C GLY A 143 -12.46 -14.33 -6.41
N ARG A 144 -13.26 -13.29 -6.12
CA ARG A 144 -14.57 -13.10 -6.73
C ARG A 144 -14.45 -12.99 -8.24
N TYR A 145 -13.55 -12.14 -8.71
CA TYR A 145 -13.36 -11.91 -10.14
C TYR A 145 -12.90 -13.20 -10.86
N LEU A 146 -11.99 -13.98 -10.27
CA LEU A 146 -11.64 -15.31 -10.78
C LEU A 146 -12.88 -16.20 -10.91
N ALA A 147 -13.68 -16.32 -9.85
CA ALA A 147 -14.86 -17.19 -9.83
C ALA A 147 -15.89 -16.82 -10.90
N GLU A 148 -16.07 -15.53 -11.16
CA GLU A 148 -16.98 -15.00 -12.17
C GLU A 148 -16.46 -15.14 -13.61
N ASN A 149 -15.14 -15.35 -13.79
CA ASN A 149 -14.47 -15.33 -15.10
C ASN A 149 -13.62 -16.58 -15.35
N LEU A 150 -13.97 -17.71 -14.73
CA LEU A 150 -13.29 -18.98 -14.97
C LEU A 150 -13.32 -19.36 -16.47
N PRO A 151 -12.22 -19.91 -17.03
CA PRO A 151 -12.23 -20.54 -18.35
C PRO A 151 -13.37 -21.57 -18.48
N GLU A 152 -13.79 -21.92 -19.69
CA GLU A 152 -14.91 -22.86 -19.89
C GLU A 152 -14.56 -24.33 -19.57
N THR A 153 -13.27 -24.70 -19.61
CA THR A 153 -12.76 -26.06 -19.32
C THR A 153 -13.13 -26.51 -17.91
N ARG A 154 -13.41 -27.80 -17.69
CA ARG A 154 -13.64 -28.37 -16.36
C ARG A 154 -12.93 -29.73 -16.16
N PRO A 155 -12.24 -29.96 -15.03
CA PRO A 155 -11.85 -28.94 -14.04
C PRO A 155 -10.91 -27.90 -14.66
N VAL A 156 -11.00 -26.64 -14.20
CA VAL A 156 -10.01 -25.60 -14.56
C VAL A 156 -8.73 -25.88 -13.80
N LYS A 157 -7.63 -26.13 -14.51
CA LYS A 157 -6.30 -26.33 -13.91
C LYS A 157 -5.63 -24.98 -13.63
N LEU A 158 -5.63 -24.54 -12.38
CA LEU A 158 -4.98 -23.30 -11.96
C LEU A 158 -3.55 -23.53 -11.46
N ALA A 159 -2.63 -22.68 -11.89
CA ALA A 159 -1.33 -22.51 -11.27
C ALA A 159 -1.36 -21.30 -10.33
N LEU A 160 -0.99 -21.47 -9.07
CA LEU A 160 -0.90 -20.40 -8.08
C LEU A 160 0.56 -19.99 -7.92
N MET A 161 0.89 -18.79 -8.42
CA MET A 161 2.20 -18.15 -8.23
C MET A 161 2.01 -17.03 -7.21
N LEU A 162 2.37 -17.32 -5.97
CA LEU A 162 2.06 -16.48 -4.82
C LEU A 162 3.30 -15.70 -4.36
N GLY A 163 3.10 -14.83 -3.39
CA GLY A 163 4.14 -13.99 -2.80
C GLY A 163 4.95 -14.70 -1.72
N ASP A 164 5.56 -13.91 -0.83
CA ASP A 164 6.35 -14.41 0.28
C ASP A 164 5.50 -14.51 1.57
N PRO A 165 5.28 -15.72 2.12
CA PRO A 165 4.44 -15.94 3.29
C PRO A 165 4.90 -15.24 4.57
N LYS A 166 6.14 -14.72 4.61
CA LYS A 166 6.64 -14.01 5.80
C LYS A 166 5.95 -12.66 6.02
N PHE A 167 5.33 -12.09 4.99
CA PHE A 167 4.64 -10.81 5.11
C PHE A 167 3.16 -11.01 5.43
N ALA A 168 2.63 -10.22 6.37
CA ALA A 168 1.24 -10.33 6.82
C ALA A 168 0.22 -10.17 5.68
N PHE A 169 0.53 -9.35 4.68
CA PHE A 169 -0.35 -9.14 3.53
C PHE A 169 -0.53 -10.39 2.66
N TYR A 170 0.42 -11.34 2.64
CA TYR A 170 0.23 -12.65 2.00
C TYR A 170 -0.96 -13.38 2.61
N ALA A 171 -0.96 -13.52 3.94
CA ALA A 171 -1.96 -14.30 4.65
C ALA A 171 -3.35 -13.64 4.55
N GLU A 172 -3.43 -12.32 4.69
CA GLU A 172 -4.70 -11.61 4.56
C GLU A 172 -5.24 -11.66 3.13
N GLN A 173 -4.41 -11.46 2.09
CA GLN A 173 -4.84 -11.60 0.70
C GLN A 173 -5.32 -13.03 0.41
N MET A 174 -4.59 -14.06 0.83
CA MET A 174 -5.05 -15.45 0.65
C MET A 174 -6.37 -15.73 1.39
N LYS A 175 -6.52 -15.25 2.62
CA LYS A 175 -7.77 -15.37 3.39
C LYS A 175 -8.98 -14.77 2.67
N GLY A 176 -8.80 -13.64 1.98
CA GLY A 176 -9.85 -13.05 1.14
C GLY A 176 -10.13 -13.89 -0.12
N PHE A 177 -9.06 -14.33 -0.78
CA PHE A 177 -9.12 -15.10 -2.04
C PHE A 177 -9.77 -16.47 -1.85
N ASP A 178 -9.41 -17.16 -0.77
CA ASP A 178 -9.85 -18.51 -0.44
C ASP A 178 -11.37 -18.59 -0.16
N LYS A 179 -12.02 -17.47 0.19
CA LYS A 179 -13.49 -17.38 0.28
C LYS A 179 -14.19 -17.80 -1.03
N TYR A 180 -13.55 -17.61 -2.18
CA TYR A 180 -14.07 -17.97 -3.50
C TYR A 180 -13.36 -19.17 -4.11
N LEU A 181 -12.05 -19.32 -3.88
CA LEU A 181 -11.29 -20.43 -4.44
C LEU A 181 -11.63 -21.77 -3.78
N GLU A 182 -11.74 -21.84 -2.45
CA GLU A 182 -11.99 -23.10 -1.74
C GLU A 182 -13.31 -23.77 -2.15
N PRO A 183 -14.44 -23.04 -2.28
CA PRO A 183 -15.69 -23.63 -2.79
C PRO A 183 -15.55 -24.25 -4.19
N LEU A 184 -14.79 -23.61 -5.09
CA LEU A 184 -14.58 -24.09 -6.46
C LEU A 184 -13.71 -25.36 -6.50
N ILE A 185 -12.72 -25.45 -5.60
CA ILE A 185 -11.94 -26.68 -5.42
C ILE A 185 -12.83 -27.79 -4.84
N ALA A 186 -13.63 -27.48 -3.82
CA ALA A 186 -14.49 -28.45 -3.16
C ALA A 186 -15.60 -29.00 -4.09
N SER A 187 -16.09 -28.20 -5.04
CA SER A 187 -17.05 -28.63 -6.06
C SER A 187 -16.40 -29.44 -7.21
N GLY A 188 -15.08 -29.43 -7.31
CA GLY A 188 -14.33 -30.04 -8.42
C GLY A 188 -14.33 -29.20 -9.70
N GLU A 189 -14.77 -27.94 -9.64
CA GLU A 189 -14.70 -27.03 -10.78
C GLU A 189 -13.28 -26.52 -11.05
N VAL A 190 -12.45 -26.44 -10.00
CA VAL A 190 -11.05 -26.03 -10.06
C VAL A 190 -10.15 -27.13 -9.52
N GLU A 191 -9.06 -27.38 -10.21
CA GLU A 191 -7.94 -28.21 -9.75
C GLU A 191 -6.68 -27.33 -9.63
N ILE A 192 -5.93 -27.46 -8.53
CA ILE A 192 -4.66 -26.76 -8.35
C ILE A 192 -3.53 -27.60 -8.97
N ALA A 193 -3.13 -27.26 -10.20
CA ALA A 193 -2.05 -27.94 -10.90
C ALA A 193 -0.67 -27.65 -10.27
N CYS A 194 -0.49 -26.42 -9.78
CA CYS A 194 0.74 -25.97 -9.15
C CYS A 194 0.46 -24.93 -8.08
N ARG A 195 1.28 -24.92 -7.02
CA ARG A 195 1.35 -23.85 -6.04
C ARG A 195 2.81 -23.61 -5.70
N ALA A 196 3.26 -22.37 -5.79
CA ALA A 196 4.62 -21.98 -5.42
C ALA A 196 4.67 -20.52 -4.97
N ASP A 197 5.53 -20.25 -4.00
CA ASP A 197 5.76 -18.92 -3.44
C ASP A 197 6.99 -18.28 -4.11
N ALA A 198 6.84 -17.08 -4.66
CA ALA A 198 7.90 -16.26 -5.19
C ALA A 198 8.47 -15.39 -4.06
N LEU A 199 9.48 -15.91 -3.36
CA LEU A 199 10.10 -15.22 -2.22
C LEU A 199 10.52 -13.79 -2.59
N LEU A 200 10.30 -12.86 -1.66
CA LEU A 200 10.47 -11.42 -1.84
C LEU A 200 9.67 -10.81 -3.02
N TYR A 201 8.63 -11.50 -3.51
CA TYR A 201 7.81 -11.05 -4.65
C TYR A 201 8.61 -10.86 -5.96
N LEU A 202 9.76 -11.53 -6.08
CA LEU A 202 10.67 -11.34 -7.22
C LEU A 202 10.14 -12.01 -8.49
N ALA A 203 10.09 -11.25 -9.58
CA ALA A 203 9.73 -11.74 -10.91
C ALA A 203 10.58 -12.95 -11.35
N ALA A 204 11.88 -12.96 -11.06
CA ALA A 204 12.76 -14.08 -11.40
C ALA A 204 12.39 -15.39 -10.66
N ASN A 205 11.92 -15.28 -9.40
CA ASN A 205 11.45 -16.44 -8.64
C ASN A 205 10.11 -16.93 -9.21
N ALA A 206 9.19 -16.02 -9.53
CA ALA A 206 7.92 -16.34 -10.17
C ALA A 206 8.11 -17.02 -11.54
N GLN A 207 9.02 -16.50 -12.37
CA GLN A 207 9.36 -17.10 -13.67
C GLN A 207 9.85 -18.53 -13.50
N LYS A 208 10.84 -18.75 -12.63
CA LYS A 208 11.39 -20.08 -12.35
C LYS A 208 10.30 -21.05 -11.84
N ASN A 209 9.44 -20.58 -10.94
CA ASN A 209 8.34 -21.39 -10.40
C ASN A 209 7.34 -21.78 -11.50
N MET A 210 7.00 -20.85 -12.39
CA MET A 210 6.08 -21.09 -13.49
C MET A 210 6.69 -22.01 -14.56
N GLU A 211 7.97 -21.84 -14.91
CA GLU A 211 8.69 -22.76 -15.82
C GLU A 211 8.68 -24.21 -15.31
N GLN A 212 8.90 -24.40 -14.00
CA GLN A 212 8.80 -25.71 -13.35
C GLN A 212 7.38 -26.27 -13.37
N CYS A 213 6.38 -25.42 -13.16
CA CYS A 213 4.98 -25.79 -13.28
C CYS A 213 4.65 -26.29 -14.69
N LEU A 214 4.93 -25.47 -15.71
CA LEU A 214 4.71 -25.77 -17.12
C LEU A 214 5.40 -27.07 -17.56
N THR A 215 6.65 -27.27 -17.13
CA THR A 215 7.39 -28.52 -17.40
C THR A 215 6.69 -29.74 -16.79
N ARG A 216 6.23 -29.64 -15.54
CA ARG A 216 5.58 -30.74 -14.82
C ARG A 216 4.19 -31.06 -15.38
N THR A 217 3.45 -30.05 -15.80
CA THR A 217 2.09 -30.20 -16.34
C THR A 217 2.10 -30.42 -17.85
N ASN A 218 3.26 -30.43 -18.51
CA ASN A 218 3.36 -30.45 -19.97
C ASN A 218 2.51 -29.32 -20.61
N ASN A 219 2.65 -28.12 -20.06
CA ASN A 219 1.90 -26.91 -20.42
C ASN A 219 0.38 -26.98 -20.18
N GLU A 220 -0.15 -28.03 -19.53
CA GLU A 220 -1.58 -28.15 -19.22
C GLU A 220 -1.97 -27.31 -17.99
N VAL A 221 -2.12 -26.01 -18.20
CA VAL A 221 -2.68 -25.04 -17.25
C VAL A 221 -3.73 -24.18 -17.95
N ASP A 222 -4.88 -23.99 -17.33
CA ASP A 222 -6.00 -23.21 -17.90
C ASP A 222 -5.99 -21.75 -17.40
N GLY A 223 -5.21 -21.44 -16.37
CA GLY A 223 -5.04 -20.10 -15.85
C GLY A 223 -3.97 -20.01 -14.77
N VAL A 224 -3.47 -18.81 -14.52
CA VAL A 224 -2.49 -18.54 -13.47
C VAL A 224 -3.01 -17.47 -12.52
N VAL A 225 -2.92 -17.70 -11.21
CA VAL A 225 -3.21 -16.71 -10.17
C VAL A 225 -1.89 -16.09 -9.73
N VAL A 226 -1.83 -14.75 -9.70
CA VAL A 226 -0.66 -13.98 -9.23
C VAL A 226 -1.07 -12.97 -8.16
N MET A 227 -0.24 -12.79 -7.12
CA MET A 227 -0.56 -11.86 -6.03
C MET A 227 -0.27 -10.40 -6.35
N ASN A 228 0.75 -10.13 -7.17
CA ASN A 228 1.10 -8.79 -7.65
C ASN A 228 1.68 -8.82 -9.08
N ASP A 229 1.95 -7.64 -9.63
CA ASP A 229 2.38 -7.48 -11.02
C ASP A 229 3.81 -7.95 -11.33
N ASP A 230 4.72 -7.90 -10.35
CA ASP A 230 6.08 -8.41 -10.51
C ASP A 230 6.07 -9.93 -10.70
N ILE A 231 5.26 -10.62 -9.90
CA ILE A 231 5.00 -12.05 -10.08
C ILE A 231 4.32 -12.30 -11.44
N GLY A 232 3.33 -11.48 -11.80
CA GLY A 232 2.71 -11.49 -13.13
C GLY A 232 3.73 -11.38 -14.27
N GLY A 233 4.77 -10.56 -14.09
CA GLY A 233 5.84 -10.38 -15.07
C GLY A 233 6.70 -11.62 -15.24
N GLY A 234 7.04 -12.27 -14.14
CA GLY A 234 7.72 -13.56 -14.16
C GLY A 234 6.89 -14.64 -14.86
N VAL A 235 5.59 -14.70 -14.58
CA VAL A 235 4.66 -15.63 -15.23
C VAL A 235 4.58 -15.38 -16.73
N ILE A 236 4.42 -14.12 -17.16
CA ILE A 236 4.41 -13.77 -18.59
C ILE A 236 5.71 -14.20 -19.28
N ALA A 237 6.87 -14.03 -18.64
CA ALA A 237 8.15 -14.47 -19.21
C ALA A 237 8.20 -15.99 -19.41
N ALA A 238 7.71 -16.77 -18.44
CA ALA A 238 7.63 -18.23 -18.55
C ALA A 238 6.62 -18.69 -19.62
N LEU A 239 5.45 -18.06 -19.70
CA LEU A 239 4.44 -18.34 -20.73
C LEU A 239 4.94 -17.99 -22.12
N ALA A 240 5.67 -16.88 -22.27
CA ALA A 240 6.24 -16.45 -23.55
C ALA A 240 7.25 -17.46 -24.09
N ALA A 241 8.02 -18.11 -23.22
CA ALA A 241 8.96 -19.16 -23.62
C ALA A 241 8.28 -20.43 -24.16
N GLN A 242 6.96 -20.57 -23.98
CA GLN A 242 6.13 -21.68 -24.43
C GLN A 242 5.06 -21.26 -25.44
N ASP A 243 5.10 -20.02 -25.94
CA ASP A 243 4.08 -19.44 -26.84
C ASP A 243 2.65 -19.40 -26.25
N LEU A 244 2.52 -19.34 -24.91
CA LEU A 244 1.23 -19.40 -24.20
C LEU A 244 0.66 -18.04 -23.79
N VAL A 245 1.32 -16.93 -24.14
CA VAL A 245 0.86 -15.58 -23.78
C VAL A 245 -0.46 -15.26 -24.49
N GLY A 246 -1.47 -14.90 -23.71
CA GLY A 246 -2.83 -14.64 -24.21
C GLY A 246 -3.68 -15.90 -24.40
N GLU A 247 -3.07 -17.09 -24.43
CA GLU A 247 -3.79 -18.37 -24.37
C GLU A 247 -4.13 -18.73 -22.91
N VAL A 248 -3.14 -18.61 -22.02
CA VAL A 248 -3.31 -18.85 -20.58
C VAL A 248 -3.57 -17.50 -19.89
N PRO A 249 -4.79 -17.24 -19.38
CA PRO A 249 -5.12 -16.00 -18.70
C PRO A 249 -4.46 -15.92 -17.31
N ILE A 250 -4.04 -14.71 -16.94
CA ILE A 250 -3.60 -14.39 -15.58
C ILE A 250 -4.74 -13.73 -14.80
N PHE A 251 -4.96 -14.16 -13.57
CA PHE A 251 -5.89 -13.58 -12.60
C PHE A 251 -5.12 -13.02 -11.40
N GLY A 252 -5.67 -11.99 -10.77
CA GLY A 252 -4.98 -11.24 -9.73
C GLY A 252 -4.10 -10.14 -10.31
N GLY A 253 -3.07 -9.74 -9.58
CA GLY A 253 -2.32 -8.51 -9.85
C GLY A 253 -2.58 -7.43 -8.80
N TYR A 254 -1.53 -6.68 -8.50
CA TYR A 254 -1.53 -5.61 -7.54
C TYR A 254 -0.33 -4.71 -7.83
N ASP A 255 -0.48 -3.42 -7.53
CA ASP A 255 0.49 -2.31 -7.67
C ASP A 255 0.31 -1.42 -8.92
N ALA A 256 -0.53 -1.81 -9.89
CA ALA A 256 -0.73 -1.05 -11.12
C ALA A 256 0.59 -0.61 -11.76
N THR A 257 1.51 -1.54 -11.94
CA THR A 257 2.75 -1.30 -12.69
C THR A 257 2.40 -1.00 -14.14
N LEU A 258 3.28 -0.29 -14.86
CA LEU A 258 3.00 0.10 -16.24
C LEU A 258 2.72 -1.15 -17.09
N GLU A 259 3.58 -2.15 -16.94
CA GLU A 259 3.46 -3.44 -17.62
C GLU A 259 2.24 -4.24 -17.15
N GLY A 260 1.88 -4.18 -15.86
CA GLY A 260 0.66 -4.79 -15.31
C GLY A 260 -0.60 -4.24 -15.99
N ILE A 261 -0.76 -2.92 -16.01
CA ILE A 261 -1.88 -2.27 -16.70
C ILE A 261 -1.87 -2.54 -18.19
N GLN A 262 -0.70 -2.56 -18.83
CA GLN A 262 -0.61 -2.94 -20.25
C GLN A 262 -1.08 -4.39 -20.50
N ARG A 263 -0.76 -5.34 -19.62
CA ARG A 263 -1.28 -6.73 -19.72
C ARG A 263 -2.78 -6.79 -19.53
N VAL A 264 -3.34 -5.95 -18.65
CA VAL A 264 -4.80 -5.78 -18.51
C VAL A 264 -5.42 -5.31 -19.82
N LEU A 265 -4.88 -4.25 -20.42
CA LEU A 265 -5.36 -3.71 -21.68
C LEU A 265 -5.22 -4.68 -22.87
N LEU A 266 -4.25 -5.60 -22.81
CA LEU A 266 -4.07 -6.67 -23.80
C LEU A 266 -4.95 -7.90 -23.53
N GLY A 267 -5.61 -7.98 -22.38
CA GLY A 267 -6.41 -9.13 -21.95
C GLY A 267 -5.60 -10.35 -21.50
N TRP A 268 -4.27 -10.22 -21.38
CA TRP A 268 -3.36 -11.26 -20.89
C TRP A 268 -3.51 -11.46 -19.38
N GLN A 269 -3.72 -10.36 -18.66
CA GLN A 269 -4.08 -10.32 -17.25
C GLN A 269 -5.51 -9.78 -17.17
N LYS A 270 -6.41 -10.43 -16.42
CA LYS A 270 -7.84 -10.12 -16.52
C LYS A 270 -8.28 -8.90 -15.70
N ALA A 271 -7.57 -8.64 -14.61
CA ALA A 271 -7.76 -7.48 -13.76
C ALA A 271 -6.44 -7.11 -13.10
N ASP A 272 -6.41 -5.98 -12.43
CA ASP A 272 -5.33 -5.57 -11.55
C ASP A 272 -5.92 -4.76 -10.40
N MET A 273 -5.11 -4.40 -9.43
CA MET A 273 -5.53 -3.62 -8.28
C MET A 273 -4.42 -2.67 -7.85
N ALA A 274 -4.79 -1.56 -7.23
CA ALA A 274 -3.83 -0.62 -6.68
C ALA A 274 -4.29 -0.05 -5.34
N PRO A 275 -3.36 0.30 -4.44
CA PRO A 275 -3.66 1.24 -3.38
C PRO A 275 -3.92 2.63 -3.99
N PRO A 276 -4.73 3.48 -3.34
CA PRO A 276 -4.91 4.86 -3.76
C PRO A 276 -3.71 5.71 -3.33
N TYR A 277 -2.61 5.61 -4.08
CA TYR A 277 -1.29 6.18 -3.74
C TYR A 277 -1.33 7.64 -3.28
N GLN A 278 -2.07 8.49 -3.99
CA GLN A 278 -2.15 9.92 -3.63
C GLN A 278 -2.86 10.12 -2.29
N ALA A 279 -3.97 9.43 -2.05
CA ALA A 279 -4.75 9.56 -0.81
C ALA A 279 -3.95 9.03 0.40
N MET A 280 -3.31 7.86 0.24
CA MET A 280 -2.43 7.32 1.28
C MET A 280 -1.25 8.25 1.59
N ALA A 281 -0.56 8.74 0.56
CA ALA A 281 0.58 9.64 0.75
C ALA A 281 0.18 10.97 1.41
N ASP A 282 -0.98 11.52 1.02
CA ASP A 282 -1.52 12.75 1.60
C ASP A 282 -1.88 12.54 3.08
N ALA A 283 -2.54 11.43 3.42
CA ALA A 283 -2.84 11.08 4.80
C ALA A 283 -1.56 10.89 5.63
N ALA A 284 -0.56 10.18 5.11
CA ALA A 284 0.70 9.94 5.81
C ALA A 284 1.44 11.26 6.11
N ALA A 285 1.47 12.18 5.14
CA ALA A 285 2.07 13.50 5.31
C ALA A 285 1.33 14.33 6.37
N GLN A 286 0.00 14.38 6.33
CA GLN A 286 -0.80 15.09 7.33
C GLN A 286 -0.60 14.53 8.73
N LEU A 287 -0.62 13.20 8.88
CA LEU A 287 -0.47 12.52 10.17
C LEU A 287 0.92 12.72 10.76
N VAL A 288 1.99 12.61 9.96
CA VAL A 288 3.35 12.79 10.48
C VAL A 288 3.62 14.25 10.84
N VAL A 289 3.06 15.20 10.09
CA VAL A 289 3.20 16.64 10.37
C VAL A 289 2.47 17.01 11.66
N ALA A 290 1.21 16.59 11.82
CA ALA A 290 0.44 16.83 13.03
C ALA A 290 1.15 16.22 14.26
N ALA A 291 1.59 14.97 14.16
CA ALA A 291 2.33 14.31 15.22
C ALA A 291 3.65 15.03 15.56
N ALA A 292 4.38 15.50 14.55
CA ALA A 292 5.64 16.24 14.72
C ALA A 292 5.45 17.62 15.39
N GLN A 293 4.24 18.18 15.31
CA GLN A 293 3.84 19.41 16.00
C GLN A 293 3.26 19.16 17.41
N GLY A 294 3.07 17.90 17.80
CA GLY A 294 2.38 17.53 19.03
C GLY A 294 0.87 17.77 18.95
N GLU A 295 0.33 17.88 17.75
CA GLU A 295 -1.09 18.09 17.48
C GLU A 295 -1.80 16.76 17.26
N ALA A 296 -3.12 16.75 17.48
CA ALA A 296 -3.94 15.60 17.12
C ALA A 296 -4.07 15.49 15.59
N ALA A 297 -4.32 14.27 15.10
CA ALA A 297 -4.67 14.07 13.70
C ALA A 297 -5.83 14.98 13.26
N PRO A 298 -5.80 15.51 12.03
CA PRO A 298 -6.91 16.27 11.48
C PRO A 298 -8.24 15.52 11.58
N GLU A 299 -9.32 16.26 11.87
CA GLU A 299 -10.65 15.70 12.05
C GLU A 299 -11.08 14.89 10.81
N GLY A 300 -11.56 13.67 11.04
CA GLY A 300 -12.01 12.77 9.98
C GLY A 300 -10.90 12.07 9.19
N LEU A 301 -9.63 12.35 9.45
CA LEU A 301 -8.53 11.68 8.76
C LEU A 301 -8.38 10.23 9.23
N VAL A 302 -8.32 10.00 10.54
CA VAL A 302 -8.34 8.65 11.13
C VAL A 302 -9.74 8.06 10.99
N ASN A 303 -9.82 6.86 10.40
CA ASN A 303 -11.08 6.16 10.12
C ASN A 303 -11.11 4.71 10.63
N GLY A 304 -10.06 4.27 11.33
CA GLY A 304 -9.98 2.92 11.87
C GLY A 304 -8.84 2.75 12.87
N THR A 305 -8.55 1.49 13.15
CA THR A 305 -7.54 1.05 14.10
C THR A 305 -6.74 -0.10 13.49
N TRP A 306 -5.43 -0.13 13.73
CA TRP A 306 -4.55 -1.25 13.41
C TRP A 306 -4.12 -1.97 14.69
N GLU A 307 -4.49 -3.25 14.79
CA GLU A 307 -4.14 -4.11 15.92
C GLU A 307 -2.67 -4.54 15.83
N ASN A 308 -1.77 -3.73 16.39
CA ASN A 308 -0.34 -3.97 16.33
C ASN A 308 0.21 -4.87 17.46
N GLY A 309 -0.65 -5.34 18.37
CA GLY A 309 -0.23 -6.17 19.51
C GLY A 309 0.63 -5.46 20.56
N HIS A 310 0.66 -4.12 20.55
CA HIS A 310 1.39 -3.31 21.53
C HIS A 310 0.50 -2.31 22.26
N ALA A 311 -0.28 -1.51 21.53
CA ALA A 311 -1.20 -0.53 22.13
C ALA A 311 -2.54 -1.19 22.50
N GLU A 312 -3.03 -0.95 23.72
CA GLU A 312 -4.38 -1.38 24.11
C GLU A 312 -5.41 -0.62 23.27
N GLY A 313 -6.25 -1.35 22.53
CA GLY A 313 -7.20 -0.78 21.57
C GLY A 313 -6.57 -0.37 20.24
N GLY A 314 -5.34 -0.81 19.96
CA GLY A 314 -4.64 -0.65 18.69
C GLY A 314 -4.14 0.77 18.38
N VAL A 315 -3.53 0.92 17.20
CA VAL A 315 -2.97 2.18 16.70
C VAL A 315 -4.00 2.89 15.84
N PRO A 316 -4.26 4.20 16.03
CA PRO A 316 -5.14 4.97 15.15
C PRO A 316 -4.67 4.89 13.69
N ALA A 317 -5.58 4.54 12.78
CA ALA A 317 -5.24 4.24 11.40
C ALA A 317 -6.07 5.02 10.39
N ARG A 318 -5.43 5.33 9.26
CA ARG A 318 -6.07 5.62 7.99
C ARG A 318 -6.04 4.35 7.14
N ILE A 319 -7.22 3.77 6.91
CA ILE A 319 -7.39 2.62 6.03
C ILE A 319 -8.09 3.10 4.76
N GLU A 320 -7.37 3.10 3.64
CA GLU A 320 -7.91 3.51 2.35
C GLU A 320 -8.45 2.30 1.57
N PRO A 321 -9.53 2.48 0.78
CA PRO A 321 -10.06 1.41 -0.05
C PRO A 321 -9.15 1.13 -1.24
N ASN A 322 -8.97 -0.14 -1.58
CA ASN A 322 -8.25 -0.52 -2.79
C ASN A 322 -9.05 -0.17 -4.05
N ILE A 323 -8.34 0.12 -5.14
CA ILE A 323 -8.91 0.39 -6.45
C ILE A 323 -8.82 -0.89 -7.29
N PHE A 324 -9.97 -1.37 -7.78
CA PHE A 324 -10.02 -2.51 -8.71
C PHE A 324 -9.96 -2.02 -10.15
N ILE A 325 -9.11 -2.64 -10.97
CA ILE A 325 -8.78 -2.18 -12.31
C ILE A 325 -9.11 -3.25 -13.33
N THR A 326 -9.90 -2.90 -14.33
CA THR A 326 -10.25 -3.74 -15.48
C THR A 326 -10.13 -2.93 -16.77
N PRO A 327 -10.11 -3.56 -17.96
CA PRO A 327 -10.05 -2.83 -19.22
C PRO A 327 -11.13 -1.75 -19.37
N GLU A 328 -12.30 -1.99 -18.78
CA GLU A 328 -13.46 -1.09 -18.85
C GLU A 328 -13.30 0.19 -18.02
N ASN A 329 -12.51 0.15 -16.94
CA ASN A 329 -12.38 1.28 -16.01
C ASN A 329 -11.00 1.94 -15.98
N VAL A 330 -10.03 1.49 -16.80
CA VAL A 330 -8.66 2.04 -16.83
C VAL A 330 -8.63 3.56 -17.01
N GLN A 331 -9.57 4.14 -17.77
CA GLN A 331 -9.63 5.59 -17.94
C GLN A 331 -9.79 6.30 -16.58
N GLU A 332 -10.74 5.87 -15.76
CA GLU A 332 -11.00 6.46 -14.45
C GLU A 332 -9.91 6.08 -13.43
N THR A 333 -9.61 4.79 -13.33
CA THR A 333 -8.81 4.24 -12.23
C THR A 333 -7.30 4.42 -12.40
N VAL A 334 -6.84 4.71 -13.62
CA VAL A 334 -5.41 4.84 -13.94
C VAL A 334 -5.08 6.21 -14.50
N ILE A 335 -5.80 6.66 -15.54
CA ILE A 335 -5.47 7.92 -16.23
C ILE A 335 -5.97 9.12 -15.43
N ASP A 336 -7.26 9.14 -15.10
CA ASP A 336 -7.88 10.27 -14.37
C ASP A 336 -7.36 10.32 -12.91
N ALA A 337 -7.01 9.16 -12.35
CA ALA A 337 -6.28 9.03 -11.08
C ALA A 337 -4.81 9.51 -11.15
N GLY A 338 -4.28 9.77 -12.34
CA GLY A 338 -2.94 10.32 -12.56
C GLY A 338 -1.78 9.35 -12.38
N LEU A 339 -2.02 8.03 -12.49
CA LEU A 339 -0.96 7.02 -12.40
C LEU A 339 -0.10 6.98 -13.67
N TYR A 340 -0.76 7.01 -14.84
CA TYR A 340 -0.10 7.04 -16.14
C TYR A 340 -0.90 7.85 -17.14
N THR A 341 -0.20 8.42 -18.11
CA THR A 341 -0.82 8.98 -19.30
C THR A 341 -1.22 7.89 -20.29
N ARG A 342 -2.21 8.17 -21.15
CA ARG A 342 -2.55 7.30 -22.29
C ARG A 342 -1.32 6.99 -23.16
N ASP A 343 -0.46 7.99 -23.37
CA ASP A 343 0.77 7.84 -24.14
C ASP A 343 1.77 6.87 -23.51
N GLU A 344 1.86 6.78 -22.19
CA GLU A 344 2.67 5.76 -21.52
C GLU A 344 2.05 4.37 -21.68
N LEU A 345 0.75 4.25 -21.45
CA LEU A 345 0.03 2.97 -21.57
C LEU A 345 0.11 2.41 -22.99
N CYS A 346 0.06 3.26 -24.02
CA CYS A 346 0.04 2.86 -25.43
C CYS A 346 1.43 2.71 -26.08
N ARG A 347 2.50 2.56 -25.28
CA ARG A 347 3.86 2.20 -25.74
C ARG A 347 4.16 0.73 -25.48
N GLY A 348 5.30 0.24 -26.00
CA GLY A 348 5.78 -1.12 -25.74
C GLY A 348 4.74 -2.17 -26.16
N ILE A 349 4.45 -3.11 -25.26
CA ILE A 349 3.43 -4.15 -25.48
C ILE A 349 2.02 -3.54 -25.59
N GLY A 350 1.73 -2.46 -24.87
CA GLY A 350 0.42 -1.82 -24.84
C GLY A 350 0.00 -1.18 -26.17
N LYS A 351 0.94 -0.94 -27.09
CA LYS A 351 0.63 -0.43 -28.44
C LYS A 351 -0.39 -1.30 -29.18
N GLN A 352 -0.43 -2.59 -28.89
CA GLN A 352 -1.32 -3.55 -29.57
C GLN A 352 -2.70 -3.65 -28.92
N ALA A 353 -2.88 -3.08 -27.72
CA ALA A 353 -4.13 -3.17 -26.98
C ALA A 353 -5.28 -2.47 -27.74
N PRO A 354 -6.50 -3.04 -27.75
CA PRO A 354 -7.68 -2.39 -28.34
C PRO A 354 -7.92 -0.98 -27.79
N PHE A 355 -7.60 -0.73 -26.52
CA PHE A 355 -7.68 0.59 -25.91
C PHE A 355 -6.83 1.66 -26.62
N CYS A 356 -5.75 1.25 -27.29
CA CYS A 356 -4.74 2.11 -27.90
C CYS A 356 -4.87 2.25 -29.43
N GLN A 357 -5.82 1.55 -30.06
CA GLN A 357 -6.13 1.64 -31.48
C GLN A 357 -7.25 2.65 -31.76
#